data_AF-A0A0D7WE58-F1
#
_entry.id   AF-A0A0D7WE58-F1
#
_cell.length_a   1.000
_cell.length_b   1.000
_cell.length_c   1.000
_cell.angle_alpha   90.00
_cell.angle_beta   90.00
_cell.angle_gamma   90.00
#
_symmetry.space_group_name_H-M   'P 1'
#
loop_
_entity.id
_entity.type
_entity.pdbx_description
1 polymer ?
#
loop_
_entity_poly.entity_id
_entity_poly.type
_entity_poly.pdbx_seq_one_letter_code
_entity_poly.pdbx_strand_id
1 'polypeptide(L)'
;MLKHAYLFLFVLVANCQDQSVDLPKDLNEVSGNETTIENNGIWMLNDSGNKSHLFLVNEEGDIEKKLKIDAKNHDWEDITSDKKGNIYIGDFGNNGSDRKHLKILKVNASNLDSDDKIDIETISFTYEDQDDYSPKKSELYFDCEAFFYFNNNFYLFTKTRVNNEHGKTKVYKLPAKSGKQKAKLIGNYNFGDNDYDWVTAADIRDDGKEIAILTQHKIHLFSNFTSDNFFNGKHQTIGFNSITQKEGICYKNNNTLLLTDEKNGDTGGRLYTIKID
;
A
#
# COMPACT_ATOMS: atom_id res chain seq x y z
N MET A 1 -15.39 10.91 49.40
CA MET A 1 -15.56 11.72 48.18
C MET A 1 -14.84 11.02 47.04
N LEU A 2 -15.56 10.24 46.22
CA LEU A 2 -14.99 9.55 45.06
C LEU A 2 -15.05 10.50 43.85
N LYS A 3 -13.91 11.06 43.45
CA LYS A 3 -13.80 11.82 42.20
C LYS A 3 -13.83 10.83 41.04
N HIS A 4 -14.97 10.78 40.34
CA HIS A 4 -15.09 10.04 39.09
C HIS A 4 -14.38 10.85 38.00
N ALA A 5 -13.26 10.34 37.51
CA ALA A 5 -12.59 10.86 36.33
C ALA A 5 -13.37 10.36 35.11
N TYR A 6 -14.05 11.26 34.41
CA TYR A 6 -14.68 10.97 33.13
C TYR A 6 -13.60 10.99 32.05
N LEU A 7 -13.29 9.83 31.48
CA LEU A 7 -12.49 9.70 30.27
C LEU A 7 -13.37 10.11 29.09
N PHE A 8 -13.19 11.33 28.58
CA PHE A 8 -13.85 11.78 27.37
C PHE A 8 -13.14 11.15 26.16
N LEU A 9 -13.77 10.16 25.54
CA LEU A 9 -13.42 9.68 24.20
C LEU A 9 -13.89 10.74 23.20
N PHE A 10 -12.98 11.58 22.73
CA PHE A 10 -13.26 12.51 21.64
C PHE A 10 -13.30 11.73 20.33
N VAL A 11 -14.51 11.45 19.84
CA VAL A 11 -14.72 11.04 18.45
C VAL A 11 -14.81 12.32 17.63
N LEU A 12 -13.70 12.74 17.02
CA LEU A 12 -13.72 13.77 15.99
C LEU A 12 -14.41 13.18 14.76
N VAL A 13 -15.69 13.52 14.60
CA VAL A 13 -16.39 13.29 13.34
C VAL A 13 -15.98 14.43 12.41
N ALA A 14 -14.82 14.29 11.75
CA ALA A 14 -14.47 15.17 10.66
C ALA A 14 -15.52 14.95 9.56
N ASN A 15 -16.29 15.98 9.21
CA ASN A 15 -17.00 16.03 7.93
C ASN A 15 -15.93 16.17 6.84
N CYS A 16 -15.23 15.09 6.53
CA CYS A 16 -14.36 15.03 5.38
C CYS A 16 -15.28 15.01 4.16
N GLN A 17 -15.42 16.16 3.51
CA GLN A 17 -16.07 16.22 2.22
C GLN A 17 -15.04 15.70 1.22
N ASP A 18 -15.00 14.37 1.07
CA ASP A 18 -14.03 13.67 0.21
C ASP A 18 -14.17 14.19 -1.22
N GLN A 19 -13.21 15.01 -1.66
CA GLN A 19 -13.12 15.38 -3.06
C GLN A 19 -12.62 14.16 -3.81
N SER A 20 -13.39 13.73 -4.81
CA SER A 20 -13.00 12.60 -5.65
C SER A 20 -13.30 12.84 -7.11
N VAL A 21 -12.45 12.28 -7.97
CA VAL A 21 -12.55 12.32 -9.42
C VAL A 21 -12.62 10.88 -9.96
N ASP A 22 -13.21 10.71 -11.13
CA ASP A 22 -13.30 9.41 -11.77
C ASP A 22 -11.97 9.09 -12.46
N LEU A 23 -11.51 7.84 -12.31
CA LEU A 23 -10.37 7.32 -13.04
C LEU A 23 -10.81 6.74 -14.40
N PRO A 24 -9.95 6.84 -15.43
CA PRO A 24 -10.24 6.28 -16.74
C PRO A 24 -10.26 4.76 -16.71
N LYS A 25 -10.91 4.15 -17.71
CA LYS A 25 -11.09 2.69 -17.81
C LYS A 25 -9.79 1.89 -17.85
N ASP A 26 -8.69 2.51 -18.30
CA ASP A 26 -7.36 1.91 -18.26
C ASP A 26 -6.88 1.62 -16.81
N LEU A 27 -7.54 2.19 -15.79
CA LEU A 27 -7.25 2.05 -14.36
C LEU A 27 -8.41 1.40 -13.58
N ASN A 28 -9.22 0.57 -14.25
CA ASN A 28 -10.34 -0.12 -13.59
C ASN A 28 -9.90 -1.05 -12.44
N GLU A 29 -8.69 -1.59 -12.48
CA GLU A 29 -8.15 -2.52 -11.47
C GLU A 29 -6.98 -1.84 -10.75
N VAL A 30 -7.08 -0.52 -10.50
CA VAL A 30 -6.02 0.24 -9.83
C VAL A 30 -5.77 -0.31 -8.43
N SER A 31 -4.52 -0.68 -8.17
CA SER A 31 -4.14 -1.39 -6.94
C SER A 31 -3.06 -0.66 -6.14
N GLY A 32 -2.36 0.30 -6.72
CA GLY A 32 -1.42 1.14 -5.97
C GLY A 32 -1.28 2.53 -6.58
N ASN A 33 -1.00 3.51 -5.72
CA ASN A 33 -0.69 4.88 -6.13
C ASN A 33 0.46 5.49 -5.32
N GLU A 34 1.28 6.33 -5.95
CA GLU A 34 2.43 6.96 -5.29
C GLU A 34 2.74 8.33 -5.91
N THR A 35 3.16 9.29 -5.10
CA THR A 35 3.73 10.55 -5.58
C THR A 35 5.25 10.50 -5.51
N THR A 36 5.93 11.29 -6.35
CA THR A 36 7.40 11.34 -6.34
C THR A 36 7.88 12.78 -6.22
N ILE A 37 9.10 12.97 -5.73
CA ILE A 37 9.70 14.30 -5.62
C ILE A 37 9.93 14.98 -6.99
N GLU A 38 9.98 14.22 -8.08
CA GLU A 38 10.36 14.70 -9.40
C GLU A 38 9.17 15.16 -10.25
N ASN A 39 7.94 14.75 -9.91
CA ASN A 39 6.75 15.10 -10.68
C ASN A 39 5.57 15.49 -9.79
N ASN A 40 4.66 16.29 -10.35
CA ASN A 40 3.44 16.72 -9.67
C ASN A 40 2.26 15.76 -9.93
N GLY A 41 2.51 14.63 -10.59
CA GLY A 41 1.51 13.62 -10.89
C GLY A 41 1.53 12.49 -9.87
N ILE A 42 0.62 11.55 -10.08
CA ILE A 42 0.40 10.39 -9.24
C ILE A 42 0.69 9.16 -10.11
N TRP A 43 1.72 8.41 -9.76
CA TRP A 43 1.98 7.14 -10.40
C TRP A 43 0.97 6.12 -9.93
N MET A 44 0.41 5.36 -10.86
CA MET A 44 -0.56 4.31 -10.58
C MET A 44 -0.22 3.04 -11.35
N LEU A 45 -0.65 1.90 -10.82
CA LEU A 45 -0.60 0.60 -11.47
C LEU A 45 -1.90 -0.16 -11.27
N ASN A 46 -2.13 -1.15 -12.13
CA ASN A 46 -3.23 -2.10 -11.97
C ASN A 46 -2.73 -3.43 -11.42
N ASP A 47 -3.67 -4.14 -10.80
CA ASP A 47 -3.51 -5.49 -10.26
C ASP A 47 -3.19 -6.55 -11.34
N SER A 48 -2.94 -7.77 -10.88
CA SER A 48 -2.70 -9.02 -11.58
C SER A 48 -3.41 -9.18 -12.93
N GLY A 49 -2.74 -9.83 -13.88
CA GLY A 49 -3.29 -10.12 -15.21
C GLY A 49 -3.37 -8.93 -16.18
N ASN A 50 -3.20 -7.70 -15.70
CA ASN A 50 -3.12 -6.52 -16.53
C ASN A 50 -1.81 -6.41 -17.32
N LYS A 51 -1.78 -5.46 -18.25
CA LYS A 51 -0.55 -5.08 -18.94
C LYS A 51 0.39 -4.36 -17.96
N SER A 52 1.67 -4.69 -18.02
CA SER A 52 2.74 -4.13 -17.18
C SER A 52 3.06 -2.68 -17.52
N HIS A 53 2.19 -1.78 -17.05
CA HIS A 53 2.34 -0.34 -17.22
C HIS A 53 2.37 0.38 -15.89
N LEU A 54 3.11 1.50 -15.87
CA LEU A 54 2.90 2.57 -14.90
C LEU A 54 2.20 3.72 -15.60
N PHE A 55 1.21 4.31 -14.94
CA PHE A 55 0.47 5.46 -15.43
C PHE A 55 0.81 6.67 -14.58
N LEU A 56 1.14 7.80 -15.21
CA LEU A 56 1.20 9.09 -14.52
C LEU A 56 -0.15 9.76 -14.70
N VAL A 57 -0.81 10.07 -13.59
CA VAL A 57 -2.17 10.63 -13.55
C VAL A 57 -2.13 11.98 -12.86
N ASN A 58 -2.83 12.98 -13.37
CA ASN A 58 -2.96 14.27 -12.70
C ASN A 58 -4.05 14.24 -11.60
N GLU A 59 -4.25 15.36 -10.91
CA GLU A 59 -5.23 15.45 -9.81
C GLU A 59 -6.68 15.43 -10.29
N GLU A 60 -6.91 15.69 -11.58
CA GLU A 60 -8.19 15.59 -12.25
C GLU A 60 -8.55 14.15 -12.66
N GLY A 61 -7.61 13.21 -12.54
CA GLY A 61 -7.78 11.80 -12.90
C GLY A 61 -7.37 11.45 -14.34
N ASP A 62 -6.84 12.41 -15.11
CA ASP A 62 -6.42 12.17 -16.48
C ASP A 62 -5.03 11.53 -16.55
N ILE A 63 -4.87 10.53 -17.44
CA ILE A 63 -3.57 9.92 -17.71
C ILE A 63 -2.73 10.86 -18.59
N GLU A 64 -1.62 11.34 -18.03
CA GLU A 64 -0.65 12.18 -18.73
C GLU A 64 0.47 11.35 -19.39
N LYS A 65 0.84 10.23 -18.76
CA LYS A 65 1.91 9.35 -19.28
C LYS A 65 1.60 7.89 -19.02
N LYS A 66 2.12 7.02 -19.89
CA LYS A 66 2.06 5.58 -19.76
C LYS A 66 3.41 4.96 -20.09
N LEU A 67 4.05 4.37 -19.10
CA LEU A 67 5.35 3.70 -19.24
C LEU A 67 5.16 2.19 -19.39
N LYS A 68 5.92 1.56 -20.29
CA LYS A 68 5.93 0.10 -20.45
C LYS A 68 7.09 -0.49 -19.66
N ILE A 69 6.79 -1.36 -18.71
CA ILE A 69 7.81 -1.97 -17.86
C ILE A 69 8.21 -3.33 -18.45
N ASP A 70 9.51 -3.62 -18.53
CA ASP A 70 10.03 -4.93 -18.94
C ASP A 70 9.96 -5.96 -17.81
N ALA A 71 8.74 -6.22 -17.38
CA ALA A 71 8.38 -7.32 -16.50
C ALA A 71 6.99 -7.81 -16.87
N LYS A 72 6.62 -9.00 -16.39
CA LYS A 72 5.24 -9.46 -16.41
C LYS A 72 4.57 -9.07 -15.10
N ASN A 73 3.34 -8.55 -15.17
CA ASN A 73 2.46 -8.37 -14.03
C ASN A 73 1.94 -9.76 -13.64
N HIS A 74 2.56 -10.36 -12.62
CA HIS A 74 2.11 -11.64 -12.08
C HIS A 74 1.06 -11.43 -11.00
N ASP A 75 1.35 -10.54 -10.03
CA ASP A 75 0.47 -10.12 -8.95
C ASP A 75 1.06 -8.80 -8.41
N TRP A 76 0.77 -7.69 -9.10
CA TRP A 76 1.26 -6.35 -8.75
C TRP A 76 0.28 -5.66 -7.81
N GLU A 77 0.67 -5.52 -6.55
CA GLU A 77 -0.27 -5.17 -5.48
C GLU A 77 -0.11 -3.72 -5.01
N ASP A 78 1.09 -3.16 -5.08
CA ASP A 78 1.35 -1.83 -4.50
C ASP A 78 2.58 -1.16 -5.13
N ILE A 79 2.74 0.14 -4.89
CA ILE A 79 3.81 0.98 -5.41
C ILE A 79 4.34 1.94 -4.34
N THR A 80 5.66 2.13 -4.29
CA THR A 80 6.28 3.14 -3.41
C THR A 80 7.48 3.80 -4.10
N SER A 81 7.99 4.90 -3.55
CA SER A 81 9.16 5.60 -4.09
C SER A 81 10.26 5.85 -3.05
N ASP A 82 11.48 6.14 -3.54
CA ASP A 82 12.55 6.66 -2.69
C ASP A 82 12.82 8.16 -2.94
N LYS A 83 13.64 8.75 -2.06
CA LYS A 83 14.05 10.16 -2.14
C LYS A 83 14.85 10.53 -3.39
N LYS A 84 15.23 9.56 -4.22
CA LYS A 84 15.88 9.79 -5.51
C LYS A 84 14.89 9.69 -6.68
N GLY A 85 13.59 9.54 -6.41
CA GLY A 85 12.56 9.37 -7.43
C GLY A 85 12.49 7.96 -8.03
N ASN A 86 13.23 6.97 -7.51
CA ASN A 86 13.06 5.61 -8.01
C ASN A 86 11.71 5.08 -7.56
N ILE A 87 11.02 4.38 -8.47
CA ILE A 87 9.76 3.72 -8.18
C ILE A 87 10.02 2.24 -7.93
N TYR A 88 9.30 1.70 -6.96
CA TYR A 88 9.32 0.30 -6.59
C TYR A 88 7.92 -0.27 -6.75
N ILE A 89 7.80 -1.38 -7.47
CA ILE A 89 6.53 -2.08 -7.72
C ILE A 89 6.57 -3.40 -6.96
N GLY A 90 5.55 -3.65 -6.14
CA GLY A 90 5.37 -4.89 -5.41
C GLY A 90 4.77 -5.98 -6.26
N ASP A 91 5.58 -6.89 -6.82
CA ASP A 91 5.11 -8.09 -7.52
C ASP A 91 5.15 -9.30 -6.56
N PHE A 92 4.28 -9.25 -5.56
CA PHE A 92 4.36 -10.09 -4.37
C PHE A 92 3.01 -10.62 -3.84
N GLY A 93 1.90 -10.36 -4.53
CA GLY A 93 0.62 -11.00 -4.22
C GLY A 93 0.75 -12.51 -4.18
N ASN A 94 0.07 -13.13 -3.21
CA ASN A 94 0.27 -14.52 -2.81
C ASN A 94 -0.92 -15.08 -2.00
N ASN A 95 -2.12 -14.90 -2.55
CA ASN A 95 -3.40 -15.41 -2.03
C ASN A 95 -3.34 -16.86 -1.50
N GLY A 96 -2.64 -17.74 -2.21
CA GLY A 96 -2.50 -19.16 -1.88
C GLY A 96 -1.40 -19.47 -0.86
N SER A 97 -0.60 -18.47 -0.47
CA SER A 97 0.62 -18.65 0.33
C SER A 97 1.55 -19.76 -0.23
N ASP A 98 1.57 -19.93 -1.56
CA ASP A 98 2.29 -20.97 -2.29
C ASP A 98 3.32 -20.42 -3.30
N ARG A 99 3.34 -19.09 -3.51
CA ARG A 99 4.25 -18.42 -4.44
C ARG A 99 5.68 -18.33 -3.89
N LYS A 100 6.64 -18.87 -4.64
CA LYS A 100 8.08 -18.94 -4.28
C LYS A 100 8.96 -17.82 -4.86
N HIS A 101 8.37 -16.93 -5.65
CA HIS A 101 9.10 -15.95 -6.47
C HIS A 101 8.56 -14.53 -6.26
N LEU A 102 8.44 -14.15 -4.99
CA LEU A 102 8.08 -12.79 -4.60
C LEU A 102 9.21 -11.84 -4.92
N LYS A 103 8.86 -10.66 -5.44
CA LYS A 103 9.85 -9.67 -5.85
C LYS A 103 9.31 -8.26 -5.79
N ILE A 104 10.25 -7.32 -5.68
CA ILE A 104 10.03 -5.90 -5.87
C ILE A 104 10.81 -5.50 -7.11
N LEU A 105 10.14 -4.83 -8.05
CA LEU A 105 10.73 -4.33 -9.28
C LEU A 105 11.10 -2.87 -9.09
N LYS A 106 12.35 -2.51 -9.36
CA LYS A 106 12.82 -1.13 -9.27
C LYS A 106 12.89 -0.53 -10.67
N VAL A 107 12.19 0.58 -10.85
CA VAL A 107 12.27 1.48 -12.00
C VAL A 107 13.14 2.67 -11.60
N ASN A 108 14.25 2.88 -12.31
CA ASN A 108 15.13 4.00 -12.03
C ASN A 108 14.49 5.33 -12.43
N ALA A 109 14.65 6.36 -11.61
CA ALA A 109 14.11 7.71 -11.82
C ALA A 109 14.44 8.26 -13.22
N SER A 110 15.67 8.04 -13.68
CA SER A 110 16.15 8.46 -15.00
C SER A 110 15.36 7.89 -16.19
N ASN A 111 14.57 6.84 -15.97
CA ASN A 111 13.78 6.17 -17.01
C ASN A 111 12.31 6.62 -17.01
N LEU A 112 11.87 7.44 -16.05
CA LEU A 112 10.47 7.88 -15.94
C LEU A 112 10.02 8.83 -17.05
N ASP A 113 10.98 9.36 -17.81
CA ASP A 113 10.76 10.16 -19.02
C ASP A 113 10.98 9.38 -20.33
N SER A 114 11.22 8.08 -20.27
CA SER A 114 11.44 7.24 -21.44
C SER A 114 10.14 6.93 -22.19
N ASP A 115 10.20 6.98 -23.52
CA ASP A 115 9.15 6.46 -24.42
C ASP A 115 9.36 4.96 -24.75
N ASP A 116 10.56 4.44 -24.45
CA ASP A 116 10.92 3.05 -24.69
C ASP A 116 10.45 2.13 -23.56
N LYS A 117 10.51 0.82 -23.82
CA LYS A 117 10.29 -0.20 -22.79
C LYS A 117 11.38 -0.08 -21.72
N ILE A 118 10.98 0.00 -20.46
CA ILE A 118 11.89 0.29 -19.34
C ILE A 118 12.41 -1.00 -18.72
N ASP A 119 13.74 -1.15 -18.74
CA ASP A 119 14.43 -2.19 -17.98
C ASP A 119 14.32 -1.96 -16.47
N ILE A 120 14.24 -3.06 -15.72
CA ILE A 120 14.09 -3.03 -14.26
C ILE A 120 15.22 -3.76 -13.54
N GLU A 121 15.45 -3.38 -12.29
CA GLU A 121 16.20 -4.19 -11.35
C GLU A 121 15.23 -5.01 -10.51
N THR A 122 15.58 -6.26 -10.19
CA THR A 122 14.73 -7.14 -9.37
C THR A 122 15.34 -7.36 -7.99
N ILE A 123 14.51 -7.19 -6.97
CA ILE A 123 14.79 -7.50 -5.57
C ILE A 123 13.90 -8.69 -5.20
N SER A 124 14.47 -9.90 -5.14
CA SER A 124 13.70 -11.11 -4.86
C SER A 124 13.76 -11.44 -3.37
N PHE A 125 12.67 -11.92 -2.80
CA PHE A 125 12.66 -12.31 -1.40
C PHE A 125 11.79 -13.53 -1.10
N THR A 126 12.05 -14.13 0.05
CA THR A 126 11.14 -15.06 0.74
C THR A 126 10.93 -14.56 2.17
N TYR A 127 9.86 -15.00 2.83
CA TYR A 127 9.70 -14.74 4.25
C TYR A 127 10.64 -15.60 5.09
N GLU A 128 11.01 -15.13 6.28
CA GLU A 128 11.92 -15.88 7.14
C GLU A 128 11.29 -17.11 7.80
N ASP A 129 9.97 -17.07 7.98
CA ASP A 129 9.13 -18.04 8.70
C ASP A 129 8.12 -18.77 7.77
N GLN A 130 8.30 -18.68 6.45
CA GLN A 130 7.55 -19.48 5.48
C GLN A 130 8.39 -20.65 4.98
N ASP A 131 8.20 -21.82 5.60
CA ASP A 131 8.87 -23.05 5.18
C ASP A 131 7.96 -23.93 4.28
N ASP A 132 6.64 -23.71 4.31
CA ASP A 132 5.65 -24.45 3.51
C ASP A 132 5.04 -23.58 2.40
N TYR A 133 4.96 -24.16 1.21
CA TYR A 133 4.37 -23.58 -0.01
C TYR A 133 3.24 -24.47 -0.55
N SER A 134 2.68 -25.31 0.29
CA SER A 134 1.40 -25.99 0.08
C SER A 134 0.57 -25.95 1.37
N PRO A 135 0.42 -24.75 1.98
CA PRO A 135 -0.17 -24.61 3.31
C PRO A 135 -1.64 -25.03 3.33
N LYS A 136 -2.11 -25.42 4.52
CA LYS A 136 -3.55 -25.59 4.73
C LYS A 136 -4.23 -24.23 4.77
N LYS A 137 -5.56 -24.21 4.62
CA LYS A 137 -6.38 -22.98 4.75
C LYS A 137 -6.20 -22.24 6.09
N SER A 138 -5.75 -22.92 7.13
CA SER A 138 -5.44 -22.35 8.44
C SER A 138 -4.07 -21.68 8.55
N GLU A 139 -3.27 -21.71 7.47
CA GLU A 139 -1.86 -21.31 7.43
C GLU A 139 -1.57 -20.29 6.31
N LEU A 140 -2.61 -19.63 5.79
CA LEU A 140 -2.52 -18.66 4.69
C LEU A 140 -2.21 -17.23 5.17
N TYR A 141 -0.98 -16.99 5.64
CA TYR A 141 -0.55 -15.71 6.24
C TYR A 141 0.46 -14.90 5.41
N PHE A 142 0.78 -15.38 4.20
CA PHE A 142 1.93 -14.90 3.41
C PHE A 142 1.51 -14.17 2.13
N ASP A 143 0.30 -13.61 2.12
CA ASP A 143 -0.21 -12.78 1.04
C ASP A 143 0.22 -11.34 1.28
N CYS A 144 1.11 -10.79 0.47
CA CYS A 144 1.63 -9.44 0.64
C CYS A 144 0.81 -8.49 -0.20
N GLU A 145 0.26 -7.44 0.40
CA GLU A 145 -0.62 -6.52 -0.35
C GLU A 145 -0.16 -5.07 -0.22
N ALA A 146 0.58 -4.73 0.85
CA ALA A 146 1.00 -3.37 1.09
C ALA A 146 2.49 -3.25 1.44
N PHE A 147 3.12 -2.16 1.03
CA PHE A 147 4.49 -1.86 1.44
C PHE A 147 4.89 -0.40 1.26
N PHE A 148 5.93 0.02 1.99
CA PHE A 148 6.59 1.30 1.71
C PHE A 148 8.10 1.22 1.86
N TYR A 149 8.80 2.15 1.21
CA TYR A 149 10.24 2.35 1.37
C TYR A 149 10.55 3.31 2.53
N PHE A 150 11.41 2.90 3.46
CA PHE A 150 11.90 3.78 4.51
C PHE A 150 13.31 3.39 4.98
N ASN A 151 14.20 4.39 5.06
CA ASN A 151 15.58 4.22 5.54
C ASN A 151 16.33 3.03 4.91
N ASN A 152 16.31 2.93 3.57
CA ASN A 152 16.93 1.86 2.77
C ASN A 152 16.38 0.45 3.04
N ASN A 153 15.14 0.35 3.51
CA ASN A 153 14.43 -0.90 3.70
C ASN A 153 13.00 -0.77 3.15
N PHE A 154 12.44 -1.87 2.71
CA PHE A 154 11.00 -2.03 2.53
C PHE A 154 10.39 -2.60 3.80
N TYR A 155 9.20 -2.11 4.12
CA TYR A 155 8.35 -2.66 5.17
C TYR A 155 7.13 -3.25 4.50
N LEU A 156 6.97 -4.57 4.60
CA LEU A 156 5.97 -5.36 3.90
C LEU A 156 4.88 -5.75 4.90
N PHE A 157 3.62 -5.60 4.51
CA PHE A 157 2.46 -5.93 5.34
C PHE A 157 1.65 -7.01 4.64
N THR A 158 1.43 -8.12 5.35
CA THR A 158 0.64 -9.21 4.80
C THR A 158 -0.83 -9.10 5.17
N LYS A 159 -1.66 -9.62 4.29
CA LYS A 159 -3.03 -9.98 4.49
C LYS A 159 -3.09 -11.47 4.82
N THR A 160 -4.01 -11.86 5.70
CA THR A 160 -4.29 -13.28 5.95
C THR A 160 -5.50 -13.72 5.15
N ARG A 161 -5.43 -14.91 4.54
CA ARG A 161 -6.57 -15.59 3.93
C ARG A 161 -7.15 -16.68 4.84
N VAL A 162 -6.74 -16.69 6.11
CA VAL A 162 -7.32 -17.55 7.15
C VAL A 162 -8.67 -17.00 7.57
N ASN A 163 -9.68 -17.87 7.59
CA ASN A 163 -11.06 -17.51 7.91
C ASN A 163 -11.20 -16.91 9.32
N ASN A 164 -11.94 -15.81 9.46
CA ASN A 164 -12.15 -15.06 10.71
C ASN A 164 -10.90 -14.42 11.32
N GLU A 165 -9.83 -14.21 10.53
CA GLU A 165 -8.61 -13.55 11.01
C GLU A 165 -8.29 -12.26 10.24
N HIS A 166 -9.27 -11.70 9.54
CA HIS A 166 -9.13 -10.67 8.51
C HIS A 166 -8.18 -9.50 8.85
N GLY A 167 -8.25 -8.91 10.05
CA GLY A 167 -7.37 -7.79 10.38
C GLY A 167 -5.95 -8.16 10.80
N LYS A 168 -5.59 -9.45 10.90
CA LYS A 168 -4.22 -9.85 11.28
C LYS A 168 -3.26 -9.61 10.12
N THR A 169 -2.20 -8.86 10.41
CA THR A 169 -1.08 -8.62 9.50
C THR A 169 0.25 -9.01 10.14
N LYS A 170 1.16 -9.57 9.34
CA LYS A 170 2.57 -9.70 9.69
C LYS A 170 3.34 -8.56 9.03
N VAL A 171 4.32 -8.02 9.74
CA VAL A 171 5.19 -6.95 9.23
C VAL A 171 6.59 -7.47 9.05
N TYR A 172 7.11 -7.35 7.83
CA TYR A 172 8.46 -7.76 7.50
C TYR A 172 9.32 -6.57 7.10
N LYS A 173 10.60 -6.66 7.40
CA LYS A 173 11.65 -5.74 6.97
C LYS A 173 12.55 -6.41 5.94
N LEU A 174 12.77 -5.74 4.82
CA LEU A 174 13.61 -6.23 3.73
C LEU A 174 14.58 -5.12 3.30
N PRO A 175 15.90 -5.33 3.26
CA PRO A 175 16.82 -4.31 2.74
C PRO A 175 16.51 -3.97 1.28
N ALA A 176 16.49 -2.67 0.96
CA ALA A 176 16.24 -2.18 -0.40
C ALA A 176 17.49 -2.34 -1.28
N LYS A 177 17.84 -3.59 -1.57
CA LYS A 177 19.04 -3.99 -2.29
C LYS A 177 18.72 -5.10 -3.28
N SER A 178 19.26 -5.00 -4.48
CA SER A 178 19.10 -6.01 -5.54
C SER A 178 19.63 -7.39 -5.11
N GLY A 179 18.99 -8.46 -5.63
CA GLY A 179 19.35 -9.84 -5.35
C GLY A 179 18.34 -10.60 -4.50
N LYS A 180 18.65 -11.86 -4.20
CA LYS A 180 17.82 -12.76 -3.39
C LYS A 180 18.07 -12.53 -1.90
N GLN A 181 17.00 -12.31 -1.15
CA GLN A 181 17.05 -11.97 0.26
C GLN A 181 15.97 -12.71 1.05
N LYS A 182 16.05 -12.63 2.37
CA LYS A 182 15.04 -13.15 3.29
C LYS A 182 14.47 -11.97 4.07
N ALA A 183 13.17 -11.74 3.95
CA ALA A 183 12.45 -10.70 4.67
C ALA A 183 12.29 -11.11 6.14
N LYS A 184 12.65 -10.21 7.06
CA LYS A 184 12.64 -10.49 8.51
C LYS A 184 11.32 -10.06 9.13
N LEU A 185 10.63 -10.94 9.83
CA LEU A 185 9.46 -10.64 10.64
C LEU A 185 9.88 -9.73 11.80
N ILE A 186 9.35 -8.52 11.82
CA ILE A 186 9.63 -7.53 12.87
C ILE A 186 8.44 -7.28 13.78
N GLY A 187 7.25 -7.76 13.41
CA GLY A 187 6.05 -7.55 14.21
C GLY A 187 4.81 -8.16 13.61
N ASN A 188 3.72 -8.06 14.37
CA ASN A 188 2.37 -8.44 13.97
C ASN A 188 1.41 -7.38 14.50
N TYR A 189 0.29 -7.18 13.83
CA TYR A 189 -0.78 -6.29 14.29
C TYR A 189 -2.14 -6.86 13.93
N ASN A 190 -3.19 -6.45 14.66
CA ASN A 190 -4.57 -6.77 14.30
C ASN A 190 -5.38 -5.48 14.17
N PHE A 191 -5.86 -5.19 12.96
CA PHE A 191 -6.69 -4.02 12.66
C PHE A 191 -8.17 -4.21 13.05
N GLY A 192 -8.60 -5.45 13.29
CA GLY A 192 -9.95 -5.82 13.69
C GLY A 192 -10.34 -7.20 13.17
N ASP A 193 -11.55 -7.65 13.50
CA ASP A 193 -12.01 -9.00 13.15
C ASP A 193 -13.10 -8.99 12.06
N ASN A 194 -13.35 -7.84 11.42
CA ASN A 194 -14.33 -7.71 10.33
C ASN A 194 -13.68 -8.05 8.98
N ASP A 195 -14.48 -8.55 8.04
CA ASP A 195 -14.09 -8.92 6.67
C ASP A 195 -13.51 -7.75 5.86
N TYR A 196 -13.55 -6.53 6.38
CA TYR A 196 -13.02 -5.30 5.76
C TYR A 196 -11.76 -4.75 6.45
N ASP A 197 -11.26 -5.41 7.51
CA ASP A 197 -10.08 -4.97 8.25
C ASP A 197 -8.75 -5.47 7.60
N TRP A 198 -8.83 -6.13 6.44
CA TRP A 198 -7.64 -6.49 5.66
C TRP A 198 -6.86 -5.25 5.23
N VAL A 199 -5.53 -5.32 5.36
CA VAL A 199 -4.62 -4.33 4.79
C VAL A 199 -4.63 -4.44 3.27
N THR A 200 -4.69 -3.31 2.58
CA THR A 200 -4.68 -3.23 1.11
C THR A 200 -3.54 -2.36 0.58
N ALA A 201 -3.20 -1.25 1.23
CA ALA A 201 -2.00 -0.45 0.90
C ALA A 201 -1.40 0.21 2.12
N ALA A 202 -0.17 0.72 1.97
CA ALA A 202 0.55 1.40 3.04
C ALA A 202 1.50 2.46 2.47
N ASP A 203 1.66 3.56 3.19
CA ASP A 203 2.66 4.56 2.86
C ASP A 203 3.24 5.24 4.10
N ILE A 204 4.40 5.88 3.95
CA ILE A 204 5.06 6.67 4.98
C ILE A 204 5.26 8.11 4.51
N ARG A 205 4.89 9.06 5.35
CA ARG A 205 5.10 10.48 5.06
C ARG A 205 6.59 10.78 4.85
N ASP A 206 6.93 11.71 3.97
CA ASP A 206 8.30 12.11 3.62
C ASP A 206 9.22 12.44 4.81
N ASP A 207 8.64 12.98 5.88
CA ASP A 207 9.35 13.32 7.12
C ASP A 207 9.67 12.09 8.00
N GLY A 208 9.12 10.92 7.66
CA GLY A 208 9.29 9.64 8.32
C GLY A 208 8.61 9.53 9.68
N LYS A 209 7.68 10.44 10.01
CA LYS A 209 7.09 10.52 11.36
C LYS A 209 5.68 9.93 11.46
N GLU A 210 5.07 9.59 10.34
CA GLU A 210 3.74 9.02 10.29
C GLU A 210 3.64 8.01 9.17
N ILE A 211 3.03 6.86 9.45
CA ILE A 211 2.63 5.89 8.43
C ILE A 211 1.10 5.89 8.31
N ALA A 212 0.62 5.65 7.10
CA ALA A 212 -0.77 5.38 6.80
C ALA A 212 -0.89 3.92 6.36
N ILE A 213 -1.78 3.17 6.99
CA ILE A 213 -2.19 1.84 6.56
C ILE A 213 -3.64 1.91 6.14
N LEU A 214 -3.92 1.49 4.91
CA LEU A 214 -5.26 1.39 4.38
C LEU A 214 -5.82 -0.01 4.65
N THR A 215 -7.04 -0.04 5.17
CA THR A 215 -7.94 -1.18 5.07
C THR A 215 -9.14 -0.79 4.20
N GLN A 216 -9.94 -1.76 3.79
CA GLN A 216 -11.05 -1.51 2.87
C GLN A 216 -12.08 -0.48 3.38
N HIS A 217 -12.15 -0.26 4.70
CA HIS A 217 -13.10 0.69 5.30
C HIS A 217 -12.49 1.80 6.18
N LYS A 218 -11.17 1.82 6.40
CA LYS A 218 -10.51 2.79 7.28
C LYS A 218 -9.09 3.13 6.80
N ILE A 219 -8.66 4.34 7.09
CA ILE A 219 -7.25 4.72 7.17
C ILE A 219 -6.82 4.60 8.63
N HIS A 220 -5.69 3.93 8.87
CA HIS A 220 -5.02 3.84 10.16
C HIS A 220 -3.73 4.66 10.12
N LEU A 221 -3.68 5.75 10.89
CA LEU A 221 -2.52 6.63 10.98
C LEU A 221 -1.74 6.32 12.26
N PHE A 222 -0.45 6.06 12.13
CA PHE A 222 0.45 5.86 13.27
C PHE A 222 1.56 6.90 13.27
N SER A 223 1.69 7.64 14.37
CA SER A 223 2.74 8.66 14.56
C SER A 223 3.40 8.54 15.93
N ASN A 224 4.49 9.28 16.18
CA ASN A 224 5.26 9.21 17.45
C ASN A 224 5.76 7.79 17.81
N PHE A 225 5.96 6.95 16.80
CA PHE A 225 6.59 5.65 16.98
C PHE A 225 8.10 5.78 17.18
N THR A 226 8.73 4.72 17.69
CA THR A 226 10.20 4.67 17.87
C THR A 226 10.83 3.74 16.85
N SER A 227 11.80 4.26 16.08
CA SER A 227 12.49 3.49 15.03
C SER A 227 11.49 2.94 13.99
N ASP A 228 11.49 1.63 13.78
CA ASP A 228 10.68 0.85 12.85
C ASP A 228 9.61 0.02 13.58
N ASN A 229 9.34 0.34 14.85
CA ASN A 229 8.21 -0.22 15.59
C ASN A 229 6.98 0.69 15.42
N PHE A 230 6.44 0.76 14.21
CA PHE A 230 5.42 1.75 13.85
C PHE A 230 4.14 1.70 14.70
N PHE A 231 3.78 0.52 15.21
CA PHE A 231 2.54 0.31 15.97
C PHE A 231 2.66 0.61 17.46
N ASN A 232 3.83 1.03 17.96
CA ASN A 232 3.97 1.49 19.34
C ASN A 232 3.65 2.98 19.54
N GLY A 233 3.36 3.68 18.45
CA GLY A 233 3.04 5.10 18.43
C GLY A 233 1.59 5.42 18.79
N LYS A 234 1.23 6.69 18.61
CA LYS A 234 -0.15 7.17 18.63
C LYS A 234 -0.88 6.62 17.40
N HIS A 235 -2.04 5.99 17.62
CA HIS A 235 -2.90 5.47 16.55
C HIS A 235 -4.17 6.32 16.41
N GLN A 236 -4.48 6.72 15.18
CA GLN A 236 -5.73 7.39 14.81
C GLN A 236 -6.38 6.66 13.63
N THR A 237 -7.69 6.75 13.51
CA THR A 237 -8.44 6.11 12.42
C THR A 237 -9.38 7.09 11.76
N ILE A 238 -9.48 7.02 10.43
CA ILE A 238 -10.47 7.74 9.63
C ILE A 238 -11.31 6.68 8.93
N GLY A 239 -12.60 6.57 9.27
CA GLY A 239 -13.51 5.60 8.65
C GLY A 239 -14.18 6.17 7.41
N PHE A 240 -14.49 5.30 6.44
CA PHE A 240 -15.26 5.68 5.26
C PHE A 240 -16.75 5.40 5.44
N ASN A 241 -17.59 6.23 4.82
CA ASN A 241 -19.03 6.01 4.80
C ASN A 241 -19.45 4.93 3.79
N SER A 242 -18.63 4.68 2.77
CA SER A 242 -18.85 3.67 1.74
C SER A 242 -17.76 2.60 1.78
N ILE A 243 -18.20 1.35 1.62
CA ILE A 243 -17.31 0.21 1.42
C ILE A 243 -17.16 0.03 -0.09
N THR A 244 -15.95 0.30 -0.58
CA THR A 244 -15.50 0.05 -1.95
C THR A 244 -14.16 -0.67 -1.86
N GLN A 245 -13.67 -1.25 -2.96
CA GLN A 245 -12.36 -1.89 -3.01
C GLN A 245 -11.26 -0.84 -3.05
N LYS A 246 -11.00 -0.18 -1.93
CA LYS A 246 -9.90 0.78 -1.79
C LYS A 246 -8.60 0.00 -1.68
N GLU A 247 -7.79 0.13 -2.71
CA GLU A 247 -6.55 -0.65 -2.85
C GLU A 247 -5.32 0.24 -2.82
N GLY A 248 -5.40 1.56 -3.05
CA GLY A 248 -4.24 2.45 -3.03
C GLY A 248 -4.31 3.54 -1.96
N ILE A 249 -3.16 3.86 -1.33
CA ILE A 249 -2.97 5.04 -0.49
C ILE A 249 -1.55 5.60 -0.64
N CYS A 250 -1.40 6.93 -0.73
CA CYS A 250 -0.11 7.59 -0.51
C CYS A 250 -0.27 8.98 0.10
N TYR A 251 0.82 9.50 0.67
CA TYR A 251 0.94 10.89 1.08
C TYR A 251 1.25 11.76 -0.15
N LYS A 252 0.41 12.77 -0.39
CA LYS A 252 0.74 13.86 -1.32
C LYS A 252 1.62 14.92 -0.65
N ASN A 253 1.38 15.14 0.64
CA ASN A 253 2.12 16.08 1.49
C ASN A 253 1.75 15.81 2.96
N ASN A 254 2.24 16.66 3.87
CA ASN A 254 2.09 16.44 5.30
C ASN A 254 0.66 16.34 5.83
N ASN A 255 -0.31 16.89 5.11
CA ASN A 255 -1.70 17.05 5.54
C ASN A 255 -2.69 16.51 4.51
N THR A 256 -2.22 15.76 3.50
CA THR A 256 -3.06 15.26 2.42
C THR A 256 -2.67 13.85 2.02
N LEU A 257 -3.63 12.95 2.04
CA LEU A 257 -3.54 11.60 1.49
C LEU A 257 -4.31 11.53 0.17
N LEU A 258 -3.83 10.68 -0.73
CA LEU A 258 -4.49 10.30 -1.97
C LEU A 258 -4.83 8.82 -1.88
N LEU A 259 -6.08 8.46 -2.20
CA LEU A 259 -6.52 7.07 -2.20
C LEU A 259 -7.12 6.72 -3.55
N THR A 260 -7.02 5.45 -3.93
CA THR A 260 -7.70 4.91 -5.11
C THR A 260 -8.54 3.69 -4.77
N ASP A 261 -9.63 3.49 -5.51
CA ASP A 261 -10.40 2.25 -5.46
C ASP A 261 -10.65 1.64 -6.84
N GLU A 262 -10.75 0.32 -6.87
CA GLU A 262 -11.06 -0.42 -8.08
C GLU A 262 -12.48 -0.16 -8.56
N LYS A 263 -12.67 -0.30 -9.88
CA LYS A 263 -13.98 -0.21 -10.52
C LYS A 263 -14.71 -1.54 -10.39
N ASN A 264 -15.80 -1.55 -9.62
CA ASN A 264 -16.69 -2.71 -9.52
C ASN A 264 -18.12 -2.32 -9.94
N GLY A 265 -18.49 -2.72 -11.17
CA GLY A 265 -19.75 -2.33 -11.80
C GLY A 265 -19.87 -0.80 -11.88
N ASP A 266 -20.91 -0.24 -11.24
CA ASP A 266 -21.14 1.21 -11.22
C ASP A 266 -20.43 1.92 -10.05
N THR A 267 -19.77 1.18 -9.16
CA THR A 267 -19.08 1.70 -7.96
C THR A 267 -17.57 1.73 -8.11
N GLY A 268 -16.90 2.60 -7.35
CA GLY A 268 -15.43 2.77 -7.37
C GLY A 268 -14.87 3.26 -8.71
N GLY A 269 -13.57 3.05 -8.91
CA GLY A 269 -12.79 3.59 -10.01
C GLY A 269 -12.51 5.07 -9.82
N ARG A 270 -12.10 5.48 -8.61
CA ARG A 270 -11.98 6.89 -8.23
C ARG A 270 -10.65 7.17 -7.55
N LEU A 271 -10.18 8.41 -7.72
CA LEU A 271 -9.11 9.02 -6.93
C LEU A 271 -9.73 9.95 -5.90
N TYR A 272 -9.36 9.80 -4.64
CA TYR A 272 -9.84 10.58 -3.51
C TYR A 272 -8.72 11.44 -2.94
N THR A 273 -9.05 12.67 -2.52
CA THR A 273 -8.17 13.54 -1.74
C THR A 273 -8.70 13.70 -0.33
N ILE A 274 -7.93 13.22 0.65
CA ILE A 274 -8.30 13.23 2.06
C ILE A 274 -7.39 14.19 2.83
N LYS A 275 -7.98 15.14 3.56
CA LYS A 275 -7.22 16.05 4.43
C LYS A 275 -7.06 15.44 5.82
N ILE A 276 -5.86 15.54 6.36
CA ILE A 276 -5.50 15.08 7.70
C ILE A 276 -4.86 16.22 8.50
N ASP A 277 -5.08 16.20 9.81
CA ASP A 277 -4.65 17.24 10.76
C ASP A 277 -3.16 17.14 11.14
#